data_AF-A0A660RSR4-F1
#
_entry.id   AF-A0A660RSR4-F1
#
_cell.length_a   1.000
_cell.length_b   1.000
_cell.length_c   1.000
_cell.angle_alpha   90.00
_cell.angle_beta   90.00
_cell.angle_gamma   90.00
#
_symmetry.space_group_name_H-M   'P 1'
#
loop_
_entity.id
_entity.type
_entity.pdbx_description
1 polymer ?
#
loop_
_entity_poly.entity_id
_entity_poly.type
_entity_poly.pdbx_seq_one_letter_code
_entity_poly.pdbx_strand_id
1 'polypeptide(L)'
;IKNVTDLAQENIRISQPGPLEDITRYIVEMYKKAGGKELVHRIMEEKRAEGTTIFTLVHHRETPLRIVKGTVDVGPVWATEVIHAQNQGLPIEMVDPGEELDQRDKVNYYITALTNAPHPENAKKFLEFIKSSEAQKIYAKYGFVPHFPFS
;
A
#
# COMPACT_ATOMS: atom_id res chain seq x y z
N ILE A 1 -11.53 1.23 13.74
CA ILE A 1 -10.30 2.04 13.57
C ILE A 1 -10.71 3.36 12.93
N LYS A 2 -10.32 4.50 13.49
CA LYS A 2 -10.68 5.83 12.99
C LYS A 2 -9.46 6.62 12.50
N ASN A 3 -8.28 6.37 13.07
CA ASN A 3 -7.04 7.05 12.68
C ASN A 3 -5.83 6.10 12.87
N VAL A 4 -4.65 6.56 12.46
CA VAL A 4 -3.41 5.77 12.53
C VAL A 4 -2.97 5.48 13.97
N THR A 5 -3.24 6.37 14.93
CA THR A 5 -2.81 6.17 16.32
C THR A 5 -3.61 5.08 17.04
N ASP A 6 -4.85 4.79 16.59
CA ASP A 6 -5.64 3.66 17.07
C ASP A 6 -4.93 2.30 16.90
N LEU A 7 -3.97 2.18 15.98
CA LEU A 7 -3.18 0.97 15.79
C LEU A 7 -2.36 0.62 17.04
N ALA A 8 -2.08 1.57 17.94
CA ALA A 8 -1.38 1.30 19.20
C ALA A 8 -2.22 0.50 20.22
N GLN A 9 -3.55 0.50 20.10
CA GLN A 9 -4.46 -0.10 21.07
C GLN A 9 -4.18 -1.60 21.25
N GLU A 10 -4.19 -2.09 22.49
CA GLU A 10 -3.83 -3.48 22.83
C GLU A 10 -4.66 -4.52 22.07
N ASN A 11 -5.95 -4.25 21.91
CA ASN A 11 -6.91 -5.21 21.36
C ASN A 11 -6.95 -5.25 19.83
N ILE A 12 -6.11 -4.46 19.15
CA ILE A 12 -6.09 -4.35 17.69
C ILE A 12 -4.98 -5.21 17.11
N ARG A 13 -5.31 -6.19 16.28
CA ARG A 13 -4.34 -7.03 15.57
C ARG A 13 -4.05 -6.47 14.19
N ILE A 14 -2.77 -6.33 13.87
CA ILE A 14 -2.29 -5.65 12.66
C ILE A 14 -1.63 -6.65 11.72
N SER A 15 -2.03 -6.66 10.45
CA SER A 15 -1.22 -7.23 9.37
C SER A 15 -0.28 -6.16 8.83
N GLN A 16 0.98 -6.20 9.27
CA GLN A 16 1.97 -5.18 8.96
C GLN A 16 2.88 -5.68 7.83
N PRO A 17 3.08 -4.89 6.76
CA PRO A 17 4.07 -5.21 5.73
C PRO A 17 5.47 -5.43 6.33
N GLY A 18 6.13 -6.50 5.87
CA GLY A 18 7.43 -6.93 6.37
C GLY A 18 8.57 -5.99 5.96
N PRO A 19 9.74 -6.04 6.62
CA PRO A 19 10.82 -5.09 6.41
C PRO A 19 11.43 -5.11 4.99
N LEU A 20 11.20 -6.17 4.22
CA LEU A 20 11.71 -6.30 2.85
C LEU A 20 10.77 -5.70 1.78
N GLU A 21 9.57 -5.28 2.17
CA GLU A 21 8.61 -4.66 1.25
C GLU A 21 8.84 -3.15 1.16
N ASP A 22 8.88 -2.59 -0.06
CA ASP A 22 9.11 -1.15 -0.26
C ASP A 22 8.06 -0.28 0.45
N ILE A 23 6.80 -0.73 0.53
CA ILE A 23 5.73 -0.02 1.23
C ILE A 23 6.04 0.22 2.72
N THR A 24 6.84 -0.64 3.35
CA THR A 24 7.09 -0.61 4.79
C THR A 24 7.76 0.69 5.23
N ARG A 25 8.65 1.26 4.42
CA ARG A 25 9.29 2.54 4.77
C ARG A 25 8.29 3.70 4.85
N TYR A 26 7.32 3.72 3.94
CA TYR A 26 6.26 4.74 3.92
C TYR A 26 5.32 4.57 5.11
N ILE A 27 4.98 3.33 5.46
CA ILE A 27 4.14 3.02 6.63
C ILE A 27 4.84 3.43 7.93
N VAL A 28 6.12 3.11 8.08
CA VAL A 28 6.89 3.51 9.27
C VAL A 28 7.03 5.03 9.33
N GLU A 29 7.22 5.73 8.20
CA GLU A 29 7.17 7.20 8.15
C GLU A 29 5.79 7.73 8.58
N MET A 30 4.71 7.11 8.13
CA MET A 30 3.33 7.46 8.50
C MET A 30 3.12 7.32 10.01
N TYR A 31 3.55 6.20 10.62
CA TYR A 31 3.50 6.00 12.07
C TYR A 31 4.31 7.06 12.81
N LYS A 32 5.53 7.35 12.33
CA LYS A 32 6.39 8.36 12.95
C LYS A 32 5.79 9.75 12.90
N LYS A 33 5.12 10.12 11.80
CA LYS A 33 4.40 11.40 11.69
C LYS A 33 3.16 11.44 12.60
N ALA A 34 2.41 10.34 12.67
CA ALA A 34 1.17 10.28 13.44
C ALA A 34 1.38 10.31 14.96
N GLY A 35 2.42 9.64 15.47
CA GLY A 35 2.62 9.49 16.92
C GLY A 35 4.08 9.40 17.36
N GLY A 36 5.02 9.85 16.53
CA GLY A 36 6.43 9.89 16.88
C GLY A 36 7.10 8.51 16.96
N LYS A 37 8.28 8.47 17.57
CA LYS A 37 9.06 7.23 17.75
C LYS A 37 8.35 6.22 18.65
N GLU A 38 7.58 6.70 19.63
CA GLU A 38 6.82 5.84 20.54
C GLU A 38 5.76 5.03 19.81
N LEU A 39 5.03 5.62 18.86
CA LEU A 39 4.06 4.87 18.07
C LEU A 39 4.72 3.81 17.19
N VAL A 40 5.89 4.13 16.62
CA VAL A 40 6.68 3.15 15.85
C VAL A 40 7.13 1.99 16.74
N HIS A 41 7.71 2.28 17.90
CA HIS A 41 8.17 1.27 18.85
C HIS A 41 7.00 0.37 19.32
N ARG A 42 5.88 1.00 19.69
CA ARG A 42 4.66 0.29 20.09
C ARG A 42 4.21 -0.71 19.02
N ILE A 43 4.03 -0.25 17.77
CA ILE A 43 3.48 -1.08 16.69
C ILE A 43 4.49 -2.13 16.19
N MET A 44 5.74 -1.72 15.96
CA MET A 44 6.71 -2.54 15.22
C MET A 44 7.51 -3.48 16.12
N GLU A 45 7.65 -3.17 17.41
CA GLU A 45 8.46 -3.94 18.35
C GLU A 45 7.61 -4.58 19.45
N GLU A 46 6.92 -3.79 20.26
CA GLU A 46 6.16 -4.32 21.41
C GLU A 46 5.01 -5.22 20.95
N LYS A 47 4.12 -4.69 20.11
CA LYS A 47 2.99 -5.46 19.57
C LYS A 47 3.43 -6.65 18.73
N ARG A 48 4.59 -6.55 18.08
CA ARG A 48 5.20 -7.70 17.38
C ARG A 48 5.60 -8.80 18.37
N ALA A 49 6.26 -8.44 19.46
CA ALA A 49 6.63 -9.38 20.52
C ALA A 49 5.39 -9.98 21.21
N GLU A 50 4.32 -9.19 21.38
CA GLU A 50 3.02 -9.63 21.90
C GLU A 50 2.23 -10.52 20.91
N GLY A 51 2.63 -10.58 19.64
CA GLY A 51 1.92 -11.31 18.59
C GLY A 51 0.67 -10.59 18.05
N THR A 52 0.46 -9.33 18.40
CA THR A 52 -0.64 -8.48 17.93
C THR A 52 -0.26 -7.62 16.71
N THR A 53 1.02 -7.54 16.37
CA THR A 53 1.49 -7.11 15.03
C THR A 53 2.09 -8.31 14.32
N ILE A 54 1.46 -8.74 13.23
CA ILE A 54 1.84 -9.91 12.44
C ILE A 54 2.42 -9.43 11.12
N PHE A 55 3.72 -9.66 10.91
CA PHE A 55 4.34 -9.35 9.63
C PHE A 55 3.79 -10.23 8.51
N THR A 56 3.63 -9.64 7.34
CA THR A 56 3.43 -10.37 6.09
C THR A 56 4.68 -11.22 5.80
N LEU A 57 4.48 -12.38 5.17
CA LEU A 57 5.58 -13.30 4.86
C LEU A 57 6.07 -13.14 3.42
N VAL A 58 5.11 -12.92 2.52
CA VAL A 58 5.34 -12.80 1.07
C VAL A 58 5.08 -11.36 0.64
N HIS A 59 3.91 -10.81 0.99
CA HIS A 59 3.51 -9.49 0.51
C HIS A 59 2.34 -8.92 1.33
N HIS A 60 2.22 -7.60 1.40
CA HIS A 60 1.09 -6.87 2.00
C HIS A 60 -0.28 -7.19 1.40
N ARG A 61 -0.30 -7.89 0.27
CA ARG A 61 -1.52 -8.44 -0.35
C ARG A 61 -2.13 -9.61 0.44
N GLU A 62 -1.45 -10.10 1.47
CA GLU A 62 -2.02 -11.03 2.46
C GLU A 62 -3.10 -10.36 3.34
N THR A 63 -3.01 -9.05 3.54
CA THR A 63 -3.84 -8.31 4.51
C THR A 63 -5.35 -8.48 4.29
N PRO A 64 -5.92 -8.31 3.08
CA PRO A 64 -7.36 -8.51 2.88
C PRO A 64 -7.84 -9.90 3.31
N LEU A 65 -7.09 -10.95 2.99
CA LEU A 65 -7.46 -12.31 3.38
C LEU A 65 -7.34 -12.53 4.89
N ARG A 66 -6.35 -11.95 5.56
CA ARG A 66 -6.21 -12.02 7.02
C ARG A 66 -7.38 -11.33 7.73
N ILE A 67 -7.87 -10.21 7.20
CA ILE A 67 -9.06 -9.51 7.72
C ILE A 67 -10.31 -10.38 7.51
N VAL A 68 -10.54 -10.90 6.30
CA VAL A 68 -11.69 -11.76 6.00
C VAL A 68 -11.71 -13.04 6.84
N LYS A 69 -10.54 -13.60 7.15
CA LYS A 69 -10.41 -14.77 8.05
C LYS A 69 -10.50 -14.42 9.53
N GLY A 70 -10.57 -13.13 9.89
CA GLY A 70 -10.59 -12.66 11.27
C GLY A 70 -9.29 -12.91 12.04
N THR A 71 -8.16 -13.14 11.36
CA THR A 71 -6.85 -13.34 12.02
C THR A 71 -6.18 -12.02 12.39
N VAL A 72 -6.57 -10.92 11.73
CA VAL A 72 -6.20 -9.54 12.07
C VAL A 72 -7.42 -8.65 11.93
N ASP A 73 -7.35 -7.45 12.51
CA ASP A 73 -8.44 -6.47 12.47
C ASP A 73 -8.19 -5.37 11.44
N VAL A 74 -6.93 -5.11 11.11
CA VAL A 74 -6.50 -4.02 10.20
C VAL A 74 -5.14 -4.34 9.60
N GLY A 75 -4.77 -3.67 8.51
CA GLY A 75 -3.39 -3.63 8.04
C GLY A 75 -3.18 -2.54 6.99
N PRO A 76 -2.08 -1.79 7.05
CA PRO A 76 -1.75 -0.80 6.04
C PRO A 76 -1.39 -1.47 4.71
N VAL A 77 -1.96 -0.96 3.63
CA VAL A 77 -1.74 -1.38 2.24
C VAL A 77 -1.83 -0.16 1.31
N TRP A 78 -1.45 -0.30 0.04
CA TRP A 78 -1.75 0.74 -0.95
C TRP A 78 -3.27 0.88 -1.15
N ALA A 79 -3.76 2.09 -1.40
CA ALA A 79 -5.18 2.34 -1.66
C ALA A 79 -5.74 1.51 -2.83
N THR A 80 -4.92 1.29 -3.85
CA THR A 80 -5.22 0.42 -5.01
C THR A 80 -5.56 -1.01 -4.61
N GLU A 81 -4.94 -1.55 -3.55
CA GLU A 81 -5.21 -2.89 -3.02
C GLU A 81 -6.59 -2.97 -2.35
N VAL A 82 -7.00 -1.90 -1.64
CA VAL A 82 -8.33 -1.83 -1.02
C VAL A 82 -9.41 -1.74 -2.10
N ILE A 83 -9.22 -0.86 -3.09
CA ILE A 83 -10.13 -0.70 -4.24
C ILE A 83 -10.27 -2.04 -4.98
N HIS A 84 -9.16 -2.75 -5.21
CA HIS A 84 -9.18 -4.05 -5.87
C HIS A 84 -9.98 -5.09 -5.07
N ALA A 85 -9.76 -5.18 -3.76
CA ALA A 85 -10.49 -6.10 -2.89
C ALA A 85 -11.99 -5.76 -2.78
N GLN A 86 -12.35 -4.48 -2.73
CA GLN A 86 -13.75 -4.04 -2.76
C GLN A 86 -14.43 -4.37 -4.10
N ASN A 87 -13.73 -4.19 -5.22
CA ASN A 87 -14.21 -4.59 -6.54
C ASN A 87 -14.43 -6.12 -6.66
N GLN A 88 -13.75 -6.92 -5.84
CA GLN A 88 -14.00 -8.36 -5.71
C GLN A 88 -15.14 -8.70 -4.74
N GLY A 89 -15.76 -7.69 -4.11
CA GLY A 89 -16.83 -7.89 -3.13
C GLY A 89 -16.35 -8.37 -1.77
N LEU A 90 -15.07 -8.20 -1.44
CA LEU A 90 -14.57 -8.56 -0.10
C LEU A 90 -15.12 -7.56 0.95
N PRO A 91 -15.56 -8.03 2.12
CA PRO A 91 -16.14 -7.20 3.17
C PRO A 91 -15.05 -6.46 3.95
N ILE A 92 -14.36 -5.53 3.29
CA ILE A 92 -13.32 -4.69 3.88
C ILE A 92 -13.60 -3.20 3.65
N GLU A 93 -13.15 -2.39 4.59
CA GLU A 93 -13.31 -0.93 4.56
C GLU A 93 -11.95 -0.25 4.45
N MET A 94 -11.91 0.85 3.69
CA MET A 94 -10.76 1.75 3.65
C MET A 94 -10.85 2.74 4.81
N VAL A 95 -9.79 2.86 5.60
CA VAL A 95 -9.62 3.98 6.53
C VAL A 95 -8.58 4.92 5.96
N ASP A 96 -8.99 6.13 5.61
CA ASP A 96 -8.07 7.16 5.12
C ASP A 96 -7.16 7.63 6.27
N PRO A 97 -5.82 7.63 6.09
CA PRO A 97 -4.90 8.12 7.13
C PRO A 97 -4.97 9.64 7.34
N GLY A 98 -5.57 10.40 6.42
CA GLY A 98 -5.66 11.86 6.42
C GLY A 98 -4.56 12.52 5.59
N GLU A 99 -4.84 13.73 5.08
CA GLU A 99 -3.96 14.46 4.14
C GLU A 99 -2.52 14.68 4.66
N GLU A 100 -2.35 14.91 5.96
CA GLU A 100 -1.03 15.14 6.57
C GLU A 100 -0.15 13.88 6.61
N LEU A 101 -0.79 12.71 6.62
CA LEU A 101 -0.14 11.40 6.72
C LEU A 101 -0.03 10.70 5.37
N ASP A 102 -0.85 11.12 4.40
CA ASP A 102 -0.77 10.65 3.02
C ASP A 102 0.59 11.00 2.40
N GLN A 103 1.10 10.05 1.61
CA GLN A 103 2.40 10.12 0.96
C GLN A 103 2.32 9.82 -0.54
N ARG A 104 1.13 9.93 -1.15
CA ARG A 104 0.93 9.69 -2.59
C ARG A 104 1.93 10.44 -3.47
N ASP A 105 2.31 11.66 -3.11
CA ASP A 105 3.25 12.48 -3.88
C ASP A 105 4.72 12.01 -3.77
N LYS A 106 5.01 11.12 -2.82
CA LYS A 106 6.34 10.53 -2.59
C LYS A 106 6.50 9.15 -3.22
N VAL A 107 5.44 8.58 -3.79
CA VAL A 107 5.43 7.24 -4.36
C VAL A 107 5.37 7.37 -5.88
N ASN A 108 6.41 6.88 -6.55
CA ASN A 108 6.49 6.90 -8.01
C ASN A 108 6.77 5.51 -8.55
N TYR A 109 6.05 5.14 -9.60
CA TYR A 109 6.30 3.92 -10.37
C TYR A 109 7.04 4.27 -11.65
N TYR A 110 8.14 3.57 -11.89
CA TYR A 110 8.98 3.77 -13.06
C TYR A 110 8.89 2.57 -13.97
N ILE A 111 8.94 2.83 -15.27
CA ILE A 111 9.03 1.81 -16.30
C ILE A 111 10.11 2.21 -17.30
N THR A 112 10.90 1.24 -17.77
CA THR A 112 11.95 1.47 -18.75
C THR A 112 12.11 0.25 -19.67
N ALA A 113 12.71 0.47 -20.84
CA ALA A 113 13.13 -0.62 -21.72
C ALA A 113 14.51 -1.12 -21.30
N LEU A 114 14.72 -2.44 -21.33
CA LEU A 114 16.05 -3.02 -21.13
C LEU A 114 16.95 -2.67 -22.31
N THR A 115 18.21 -2.37 -22.04
CA THR A 115 19.21 -1.98 -23.07
C THR A 115 19.39 -3.05 -24.14
N ASN A 116 19.36 -4.33 -23.75
CA ASN A 116 19.48 -5.49 -24.64
C ASN A 116 18.14 -6.25 -24.78
N ALA A 117 17.01 -5.54 -24.83
CA ALA A 117 15.72 -6.18 -25.02
C ALA A 117 15.67 -6.94 -26.37
N PRO A 118 15.16 -8.18 -26.42
CA PRO A 118 15.07 -8.95 -27.67
C PRO A 118 14.11 -8.33 -28.70
N HIS A 119 13.21 -7.44 -28.26
CA HIS A 119 12.23 -6.76 -29.09
C HIS A 119 12.17 -5.25 -28.74
N PRO A 120 13.18 -4.45 -29.12
CA PRO A 120 13.28 -3.05 -28.71
C PRO A 120 12.13 -2.19 -29.25
N GLU A 121 11.65 -2.45 -30.46
CA GLU A 121 10.51 -1.74 -31.05
C GLU A 121 9.20 -2.00 -30.28
N ASN A 122 8.98 -3.23 -29.81
CA ASN A 122 7.81 -3.55 -29.00
C ASN A 122 7.90 -2.91 -27.61
N ALA A 123 9.09 -2.88 -27.02
CA ALA A 123 9.33 -2.18 -25.76
C ALA A 123 9.00 -0.68 -25.90
N LYS A 124 9.47 -0.04 -26.98
CA LYS A 124 9.14 1.37 -27.29
C LYS A 124 7.63 1.59 -27.44
N LYS A 125 6.94 0.76 -28.24
CA LYS A 125 5.48 0.85 -28.42
C LYS A 125 4.73 0.70 -27.09
N PHE A 126 5.16 -0.22 -26.24
CA PHE A 126 4.56 -0.41 -24.92
C PHE A 126 4.77 0.81 -24.01
N LEU A 127 5.97 1.38 -23.98
CA LEU A 127 6.24 2.60 -23.23
C LEU A 127 5.39 3.79 -23.71
N GLU A 128 5.20 3.95 -25.01
CA GLU A 128 4.32 4.99 -25.56
C GLU A 128 2.85 4.73 -25.23
N PHE A 129 2.40 3.47 -25.23
CA PHE A 129 1.07 3.12 -24.77
C PHE A 129 0.86 3.49 -23.29
N ILE A 130 1.79 3.16 -22.39
CA ILE A 130 1.68 3.46 -20.95
C ILE A 130 1.53 4.97 -20.70
N LYS A 131 2.13 5.82 -21.54
CA LYS A 131 2.01 7.29 -21.45
C LYS A 131 0.70 7.86 -22.02
N SER A 132 -0.04 7.09 -22.81
CA SER A 132 -1.25 7.57 -23.49
C SER A 132 -2.40 7.87 -22.52
N SER A 133 -3.31 8.77 -22.92
CA SER A 133 -4.55 9.06 -22.18
C SER A 133 -5.36 7.81 -21.88
N GLU A 134 -5.37 6.83 -22.79
CA GLU A 134 -6.10 5.58 -22.61
C GLU A 134 -5.50 4.74 -21.48
N ALA A 135 -4.18 4.53 -21.47
CA ALA A 135 -3.53 3.83 -20.38
C ALA A 135 -3.73 4.57 -19.05
N GLN A 136 -3.54 5.90 -19.00
CA GLN A 136 -3.73 6.65 -17.76
C GLN A 136 -5.17 6.51 -17.22
N LYS A 137 -6.20 6.45 -18.08
CA LYS A 137 -7.58 6.17 -17.67
C LYS A 137 -7.76 4.77 -17.11
N ILE A 138 -7.11 3.77 -17.72
CA ILE A 138 -7.10 2.39 -17.19
C ILE A 138 -6.48 2.37 -15.79
N TYR A 139 -5.32 2.99 -15.59
CA TYR A 139 -4.67 3.10 -14.28
C TYR A 139 -5.57 3.80 -13.25
N ALA A 140 -6.19 4.93 -13.61
CA ALA A 140 -7.12 5.66 -12.76
C ALA A 140 -8.32 4.80 -12.31
N LYS A 141 -8.87 3.95 -13.19
CA LYS A 141 -9.96 3.03 -12.85
C LYS A 141 -9.58 2.04 -11.73
N TYR A 142 -8.30 1.70 -11.60
CA TYR A 142 -7.78 0.84 -10.54
C TYR A 142 -7.21 1.62 -9.34
N GLY A 143 -7.43 2.93 -9.27
CA GLY A 143 -7.07 3.77 -8.13
C GLY A 143 -5.68 4.41 -8.18
N PHE A 144 -4.97 4.30 -9.30
CA PHE A 144 -3.69 4.99 -9.47
C PHE A 144 -3.91 6.47 -9.81
N VAL A 145 -3.08 7.36 -9.26
CA VAL A 145 -3.07 8.77 -9.65
C VAL A 145 -2.36 8.91 -11.00
N PRO A 146 -2.99 9.52 -12.02
CA PRO A 146 -2.36 9.73 -13.32
C PRO A 146 -1.06 10.53 -13.21
N HIS A 147 0.00 10.04 -13.83
CA HIS A 147 1.26 10.79 -13.93
C HIS A 147 1.29 11.69 -15.17
N PHE A 148 0.72 11.21 -16.27
CA PHE A 148 0.56 11.99 -17.50
C PHE A 148 -0.86 12.55 -17.55
N PRO A 149 -1.04 13.82 -17.97
CA PRO A 149 -2.35 14.43 -18.06
C PRO A 149 -3.21 13.73 -19.12
N PHE A 150 -4.53 13.77 -18.95
CA PHE A 150 -5.46 13.35 -19.99
C PHE A 150 -5.42 14.40 -21.11
N SER A 151 -4.67 14.12 -22.19
CA SER A 151 -4.79 14.87 -23.46
C SER A 151 -6.02 14.44 -24.24
#